data_AF-A0A812TMQ9-F1
#
_entry.id   AF-A0A812TMQ9-F1
#
_cell.length_a   1.000
_cell.length_b   1.000
_cell.length_c   1.000
_cell.angle_alpha   90.00
_cell.angle_beta   90.00
_cell.angle_gamma   90.00
#
_symmetry.space_group_name_H-M   'P 1'
#
loop_
_entity.id
_entity.type
_entity.pdbx_description
1 polymer ?
#
loop_
_entity_poly.entity_id
_entity_poly.type
_entity_poly.pdbx_seq_one_letter_code
_entity_poly.pdbx_strand_id
1 'polypeptide(L)'
;MVGDPTADFKKRTQETLLKQKQDKINAEFEVQQAEAIRKYQAEKSQKELQRAAKKARKEAAEAARKAEAERRAAAGEEPLKDEEMKPAEEEDEPDQPMTDPAQDKPPVAELSEEEMKVIFRTSDTPDVCDWVLAKSLNDLTLPDKSEGFDTVTYSWSSRGKAETYFKEWKLMKKLTTRVDDLAVGEWFNTRLNSWKEVLSSWRQKQSIWKAGGNKKDKEEPEPEVPEVPISEATVEEVQPTEEKDEPMTTGVADEDLDVFGVADVLDVGNGEP
;
A
#
# COMPACT_ATOMS: atom_id res chain seq x y z
N MET A 1 -21.36 5.99 19.16
CA MET A 1 -22.57 6.59 19.78
C MET A 1 -23.62 5.51 19.93
N VAL A 2 -24.42 5.50 21.00
CA VAL A 2 -25.35 4.39 21.25
C VAL A 2 -26.81 4.79 21.07
N GLY A 3 -27.49 4.14 20.13
CA GLY A 3 -28.93 4.25 19.93
C GLY A 3 -29.34 4.75 18.56
N ASP A 4 -30.65 4.73 18.32
CA ASP A 4 -31.26 5.39 17.16
C ASP A 4 -31.24 6.90 17.35
N PRO A 5 -30.61 7.67 16.43
CA PRO A 5 -30.65 9.12 16.53
C PRO A 5 -32.04 9.65 16.19
N THR A 6 -32.26 10.91 16.55
CA THR A 6 -33.52 11.63 16.30
C THR A 6 -33.81 11.69 14.79
N ALA A 7 -35.11 11.77 14.45
CA ALA A 7 -35.53 11.87 13.05
C ALA A 7 -34.91 13.08 12.33
N ASP A 8 -34.73 14.19 13.04
CA ASP A 8 -34.09 15.40 12.51
C ASP A 8 -32.62 15.17 12.14
N PHE A 9 -31.90 14.40 12.96
CA PHE A 9 -30.53 14.03 12.65
C PHE A 9 -30.46 13.12 11.42
N LYS A 10 -31.36 12.12 11.31
CA LYS A 10 -31.42 11.22 10.14
C LYS A 10 -31.67 12.03 8.85
N LYS A 11 -32.64 12.96 8.87
CA LYS A 11 -32.93 13.85 7.73
C LYS A 11 -31.72 14.70 7.34
N ARG A 12 -31.10 15.38 8.31
CA ARG A 12 -29.91 16.21 8.05
C ARG A 12 -28.75 15.41 7.46
N THR A 13 -28.52 14.20 7.96
CA THR A 13 -27.50 13.30 7.44
C THR A 13 -27.81 12.87 6.01
N GLN A 14 -29.06 12.49 5.72
CA GLN A 14 -29.51 12.12 4.37
C GLN A 14 -29.39 13.28 3.37
N GLU A 15 -29.82 14.48 3.75
CA GLU A 15 -29.66 15.70 2.93
C GLU A 15 -28.18 15.99 2.64
N THR A 16 -27.32 15.83 3.66
CA THR A 16 -25.87 16.03 3.51
C THR A 16 -25.24 14.98 2.60
N LEU A 17 -25.67 13.72 2.71
CA LEU A 17 -25.21 12.63 1.83
C LEU A 17 -25.65 12.86 0.38
N LEU A 18 -26.90 13.24 0.16
CA LEU A 18 -27.42 13.57 -1.18
C LEU A 18 -26.61 14.71 -1.80
N LYS A 19 -26.35 15.77 -1.04
CA LYS A 19 -25.53 16.88 -1.51
C LYS A 19 -24.12 16.41 -1.89
N GLN A 20 -23.46 15.62 -1.05
CA GLN A 20 -22.12 15.11 -1.34
C GLN A 20 -22.08 14.22 -2.57
N LYS A 21 -23.12 13.41 -2.78
CA LYS A 21 -23.25 12.61 -3.99
C LYS A 21 -23.41 13.48 -5.21
N GLN A 22 -24.30 14.48 -5.15
CA GLN A 22 -24.50 15.41 -6.25
C GLN A 22 -23.21 16.17 -6.54
N ASP A 23 -22.48 16.62 -5.52
CA ASP A 23 -21.21 17.32 -5.67
C ASP A 23 -20.14 16.41 -6.30
N LYS A 24 -20.08 15.12 -5.92
CA LYS A 24 -19.18 14.13 -6.55
C LYS A 24 -19.53 13.88 -8.01
N ILE A 25 -20.81 13.66 -8.31
CA ILE A 25 -21.29 13.46 -9.68
C ILE A 25 -21.01 14.69 -10.54
N ASN A 26 -21.29 15.89 -10.02
CA ASN A 26 -20.99 17.14 -10.72
C ASN A 26 -19.50 17.30 -10.97
N ALA A 27 -18.64 17.01 -9.98
CA ALA A 27 -17.19 17.08 -10.13
C ALA A 27 -16.66 16.08 -11.17
N GLU A 28 -17.12 14.83 -11.13
CA GLU A 28 -16.76 13.80 -12.12
C GLU A 28 -17.22 14.21 -13.54
N PHE A 29 -18.42 14.77 -13.63
CA PHE A 29 -18.97 15.26 -14.89
C PHE A 29 -18.19 16.46 -15.45
N GLU A 30 -17.79 17.41 -14.61
CA GLU A 30 -16.93 18.54 -15.00
C GLU A 30 -15.56 18.06 -15.49
N VAL A 31 -14.96 17.06 -14.84
CA VAL A 31 -13.71 16.44 -15.30
C VAL A 31 -13.91 15.77 -16.66
N GLN A 32 -14.99 15.01 -16.85
CA GLN A 32 -15.29 14.37 -18.12
C GLN A 32 -15.54 15.39 -19.25
N GLN A 33 -16.28 16.47 -18.97
CA GLN A 33 -16.45 17.55 -19.93
C GLN A 33 -15.12 18.22 -20.29
N ALA A 34 -14.29 18.54 -19.29
CA ALA A 34 -12.99 19.15 -19.54
C ALA A 34 -12.08 18.24 -20.37
N GLU A 35 -12.09 16.93 -20.13
CA GLU A 35 -11.36 15.95 -20.93
C GLU A 35 -11.91 15.84 -22.36
N ALA A 36 -13.24 15.83 -22.53
CA ALA A 36 -13.88 15.80 -23.84
C ALA A 36 -13.54 17.06 -24.66
N ILE A 37 -13.64 18.24 -24.05
CA ILE A 37 -13.25 19.53 -24.66
C ILE A 37 -11.76 19.51 -25.02
N ARG A 38 -10.89 19.01 -24.13
CA ARG A 38 -9.45 18.92 -24.39
C ARG A 38 -9.13 17.99 -25.56
N LYS A 39 -9.79 16.82 -25.63
CA LYS A 39 -9.63 15.87 -26.75
C LYS A 39 -10.11 16.50 -28.07
N TYR A 40 -11.26 17.16 -28.05
CA TYR A 40 -11.81 17.87 -29.19
C TYR A 40 -10.85 18.97 -29.71
N GLN A 41 -10.32 19.80 -28.81
CA GLN A 41 -9.35 20.85 -29.18
C GLN A 41 -8.05 20.25 -29.71
N ALA A 42 -7.56 19.15 -29.11
CA ALA A 42 -6.37 18.45 -29.57
C ALA A 42 -6.57 17.88 -30.99
N GLU A 43 -7.68 17.20 -31.25
CA GLU A 43 -8.02 16.66 -32.56
C GLU A 43 -8.17 17.76 -33.62
N LYS A 44 -8.88 18.84 -33.30
CA LYS A 44 -8.99 20.01 -34.17
C LYS A 44 -7.62 20.59 -34.52
N SER A 45 -6.76 20.78 -33.52
CA SER A 45 -5.40 21.29 -33.73
C SER A 45 -4.53 20.33 -34.57
N GLN A 46 -4.67 19.01 -34.39
CA GLN A 46 -3.96 18.02 -35.20
C GLN A 46 -4.43 18.04 -36.65
N LYS A 47 -5.74 18.16 -36.90
CA LYS A 47 -6.31 18.25 -38.25
C LYS A 47 -5.84 19.53 -38.96
N GLU A 48 -5.78 20.66 -38.26
CA GLU A 48 -5.22 21.92 -38.77
C GLU A 48 -3.72 21.80 -39.08
N LEU A 49 -2.93 21.18 -38.20
CA LEU A 49 -1.50 20.91 -38.44
C LEU A 49 -1.27 19.98 -39.62
N GLN A 50 -2.09 18.94 -39.80
CA GLN A 50 -2.01 18.04 -40.96
C GLN A 50 -2.37 18.77 -42.26
N ARG A 51 -3.43 19.59 -42.26
CA ARG A 51 -3.79 20.44 -43.41
C ARG A 51 -2.66 21.42 -43.75
N ALA A 52 -2.07 22.09 -42.75
CA ALA A 52 -0.93 22.98 -42.94
C ALA A 52 0.32 22.26 -43.45
N ALA A 53 0.65 21.08 -42.91
CA ALA A 53 1.78 20.27 -43.35
C ALA A 53 1.61 19.75 -44.79
N LYS A 54 0.39 19.35 -45.17
CA LYS A 54 0.07 18.93 -46.54
C LYS A 54 0.22 20.10 -47.52
N LYS A 55 -0.26 21.29 -47.14
CA LYS A 55 -0.08 22.51 -47.94
C LYS A 55 1.39 22.89 -48.09
N ALA A 56 2.16 22.92 -47.00
CA ALA A 56 3.59 23.22 -47.02
C ALA A 56 4.39 22.19 -47.84
N ARG A 57 4.02 20.90 -47.78
CA ARG A 57 4.63 19.84 -48.60
C ARG A 57 4.34 20.03 -50.09
N LYS A 58 3.11 20.39 -50.46
CA LYS A 58 2.75 20.70 -51.86
C LYS A 58 3.55 21.90 -52.38
N GLU A 59 3.63 22.98 -51.59
CA GLU A 59 4.40 24.19 -51.95
C GLU A 59 5.92 23.90 -52.06
N ALA A 60 6.49 23.11 -51.14
CA ALA A 60 7.90 22.71 -51.20
C ALA A 60 8.21 21.80 -52.40
N ALA A 61 7.31 20.87 -52.75
CA ALA A 61 7.47 20.01 -53.92
C ALA A 61 7.39 20.81 -55.23
N GLU A 62 6.49 21.79 -55.32
CA GLU A 62 6.42 22.68 -56.48
C GLU A 62 7.67 23.56 -56.61
N ALA A 63 8.16 24.11 -55.49
CA ALA A 63 9.40 24.88 -55.46
C ALA A 63 10.63 24.04 -55.86
N ALA A 64 10.72 22.79 -55.39
CA ALA A 64 11.78 21.86 -55.78
C ALA A 64 11.70 21.51 -57.28
N ARG A 65 10.50 21.26 -57.82
CA ARG A 65 10.31 20.99 -59.26
C ARG A 65 10.72 22.19 -60.12
N LYS A 66 10.39 23.42 -59.71
CA LYS A 66 10.84 24.65 -60.39
C LYS A 66 12.36 24.82 -60.33
N ALA A 67 12.98 24.60 -59.17
CA ALA A 67 14.43 24.70 -59.01
C ALA A 67 15.19 23.63 -59.81
N GLU A 68 14.68 22.39 -59.89
CA GLU A 68 15.29 21.34 -60.73
C GLU A 68 15.17 21.67 -62.22
N ALA A 69 14.01 22.17 -62.66
CA ALA A 69 13.82 22.59 -64.05
C ALA A 69 14.78 23.73 -64.44
N GLU A 70 14.98 24.71 -63.56
CA GLU A 70 15.93 25.81 -63.78
C GLU A 70 17.38 25.32 -63.81
N ARG A 71 17.73 24.36 -62.94
CA ARG A 71 19.08 23.76 -62.92
C ARG A 71 19.37 22.92 -64.17
N ARG A 72 18.39 22.18 -64.70
CA ARG A 72 18.53 21.45 -65.98
C ARG A 72 18.65 22.40 -67.17
N ALA A 73 17.88 23.49 -67.19
CA ALA A 73 18.00 24.52 -68.22
C ALA A 73 19.40 25.19 -68.25
N ALA A 74 20.01 25.41 -67.08
CA ALA A 74 21.37 25.96 -66.99
C ALA A 74 22.48 24.96 -67.38
N ALA A 75 22.21 23.64 -67.34
CA ALA A 75 23.17 22.59 -67.69
C ALA A 75 23.18 22.21 -69.19
N GLY A 76 22.25 22.74 -70.00
CA GLY A 76 22.24 22.54 -71.45
C GLY A 76 21.71 21.20 -71.95
N GLU A 77 21.03 20.41 -71.11
CA GLU A 77 20.28 19.21 -71.54
C GLU A 77 18.91 19.61 -72.12
N GLU A 78 18.56 19.08 -73.29
CA GLU A 78 17.26 19.33 -73.93
C GLU A 78 16.09 18.84 -73.05
N PRO A 79 15.00 19.61 -72.97
CA PRO A 79 13.87 19.31 -72.09
C PRO A 79 13.09 18.09 -72.60
N LEU A 80 13.12 17.00 -71.82
CA LEU A 80 12.17 15.90 -71.97
C LEU A 80 10.75 16.43 -71.80
N LYS A 81 9.94 16.21 -72.84
CA LYS A 81 8.55 16.64 -72.98
C LYS A 81 7.72 16.09 -71.83
N ASP A 82 7.19 17.04 -71.07
CA ASP A 82 6.33 16.92 -69.90
C ASP A 82 4.99 16.27 -70.30
N GLU A 83 4.87 14.96 -70.09
CA GLU A 83 3.61 14.22 -70.25
C GLU A 83 2.92 14.09 -68.88
N GLU A 84 2.06 15.06 -68.62
CA GLU A 84 0.76 14.93 -67.95
C GLU A 84 0.70 14.09 -66.65
N MET A 85 1.21 14.63 -65.55
CA MET A 85 0.70 14.30 -64.21
C MET A 85 -0.06 15.51 -63.66
N LYS A 86 -1.37 15.53 -63.91
CA LYS A 86 -2.33 16.38 -63.20
C LYS A 86 -2.15 16.19 -61.69
N PRO A 87 -2.00 17.26 -60.90
CA PRO A 87 -2.09 17.13 -59.46
C PRO A 87 -3.52 16.69 -59.15
N ALA A 88 -3.66 15.47 -58.60
CA ALA A 88 -4.93 14.99 -58.09
C ALA A 88 -5.46 16.03 -57.09
N GLU A 89 -6.53 16.69 -57.50
CA GLU A 89 -7.37 17.56 -56.70
C GLU A 89 -8.06 16.65 -55.68
N GLU A 90 -7.37 16.48 -54.55
CA GLU A 90 -7.85 15.66 -53.45
C GLU A 90 -8.95 16.44 -52.74
N GLU A 91 -10.17 16.02 -53.07
CA GLU A 91 -11.47 16.40 -52.53
C GLU A 91 -11.39 16.67 -51.02
N ASP A 92 -11.69 17.91 -50.64
CA ASP A 92 -11.84 18.36 -49.26
C ASP A 92 -13.13 17.72 -48.72
N GLU A 93 -13.01 16.61 -48.01
CA GLU A 93 -14.14 15.98 -47.33
C GLU A 93 -14.81 17.00 -46.39
N PRO A 94 -16.15 17.14 -46.44
CA PRO A 94 -16.86 18.12 -45.64
C PRO A 94 -16.62 17.85 -44.15
N ASP A 95 -16.15 18.88 -43.44
CA ASP A 95 -16.07 18.90 -41.98
C ASP A 95 -17.46 18.59 -41.42
N GLN A 96 -17.66 17.34 -40.98
CA GLN A 96 -18.82 17.01 -40.17
C GLN A 96 -18.75 17.88 -38.90
N PRO A 97 -19.84 18.56 -38.52
CA PRO A 97 -19.88 19.31 -37.29
C PRO A 97 -19.79 18.32 -36.14
N MET A 98 -18.58 18.18 -35.59
CA MET A 98 -18.35 17.59 -34.28
C MET A 98 -19.20 18.38 -33.28
N THR A 99 -20.26 17.75 -32.79
CA THR A 99 -21.14 18.28 -31.75
C THR A 99 -20.33 18.67 -30.53
N ASP A 100 -20.48 19.92 -30.08
CA ASP A 100 -19.81 20.45 -28.90
C ASP A 100 -20.29 19.70 -27.64
N PRO A 101 -19.41 18.98 -26.92
CA PRO A 101 -19.79 18.22 -25.73
C PRO A 101 -20.17 19.12 -24.53
N ALA A 102 -20.07 20.45 -24.65
CA ALA A 102 -20.35 21.40 -23.56
C ALA A 102 -21.85 21.56 -23.19
N GLN A 103 -22.79 20.89 -23.88
CA GLN A 103 -24.24 21.10 -23.64
C GLN A 103 -24.93 20.06 -22.76
N ASP A 104 -24.24 19.00 -22.35
CA ASP A 104 -24.86 17.99 -21.48
C ASP A 104 -24.97 18.52 -20.03
N LYS A 105 -26.09 18.20 -19.38
CA LYS A 105 -26.33 18.53 -17.97
C LYS A 105 -25.88 17.38 -17.07
N PRO A 106 -25.42 17.67 -15.84
CA PRO A 106 -25.03 16.62 -14.92
C PRO A 106 -26.24 15.74 -14.54
N PRO A 107 -26.02 14.43 -14.31
CA PRO A 107 -27.08 13.55 -13.83
C PRO A 107 -27.49 13.92 -12.39
N VAL A 108 -28.79 13.78 -12.10
CA VAL A 108 -29.36 14.04 -10.76
C VAL A 108 -29.14 12.81 -9.88
N ALA A 109 -28.61 13.03 -8.68
CA ALA A 109 -28.34 11.98 -7.71
C ALA A 109 -29.63 11.53 -7.00
N GLU A 110 -29.89 10.23 -6.98
CA GLU A 110 -30.92 9.61 -6.14
C GLU A 110 -30.24 8.83 -4.99
N LEU A 111 -30.77 8.92 -3.78
CA LEU A 111 -30.32 8.12 -2.64
C LEU A 111 -30.82 6.69 -2.80
N SER A 112 -29.93 5.71 -2.68
CA SER A 112 -30.34 4.30 -2.66
C SER A 112 -30.97 3.93 -1.32
N GLU A 113 -31.77 2.86 -1.29
CA GLU A 113 -32.38 2.37 -0.04
C GLU A 113 -31.35 1.98 1.03
N GLU A 114 -30.16 1.58 0.61
CA GLU A 114 -29.04 1.25 1.49
C GLU A 114 -28.50 2.49 2.20
N GLU A 115 -28.45 3.63 1.51
CA GLU A 115 -27.96 4.89 2.07
C GLU A 115 -28.96 5.56 3.01
N MET A 116 -30.26 5.30 2.81
CA MET A 116 -31.27 5.74 3.78
C MET A 116 -31.12 5.05 5.14
N LYS A 117 -30.56 3.83 5.16
CA LYS A 117 -30.25 3.09 6.39
C LYS A 117 -28.95 3.55 7.06
N VAL A 118 -28.10 4.29 6.35
CA VAL A 118 -26.86 4.83 6.91
C VAL A 118 -27.20 5.92 7.93
N ILE A 119 -26.99 5.59 9.20
CA ILE A 119 -27.29 6.48 10.32
C ILE A 119 -26.21 7.56 10.46
N PHE A 120 -24.95 7.19 10.23
CA PHE A 120 -23.79 8.07 10.37
C PHE A 120 -23.01 8.12 9.08
N ARG A 121 -22.65 9.33 8.65
CA ARG A 121 -21.74 9.54 7.53
C ARG A 121 -20.37 8.93 7.87
N THR A 122 -19.82 8.14 6.95
CA THR A 122 -18.41 7.74 6.99
C THR A 122 -17.55 8.93 6.56
N SER A 123 -16.65 9.39 7.43
CA SER A 123 -15.61 10.35 7.06
C SER A 123 -14.39 9.62 6.57
N ASP A 124 -13.73 10.16 5.54
CA ASP A 124 -12.48 9.61 5.03
C ASP A 124 -11.33 9.85 6.03
N THR A 125 -11.44 10.92 6.81
CA THR A 125 -10.51 11.26 7.89
C THR A 125 -11.16 10.94 9.24
N PRO A 126 -10.63 9.97 10.02
CA PRO A 126 -11.12 9.72 11.37
C PRO A 126 -10.69 10.85 12.33
N ASP A 127 -11.54 11.19 13.30
CA ASP A 127 -11.26 12.24 14.29
C ASP A 127 -10.13 11.85 15.25
N VAL A 128 -9.98 10.55 15.52
CA VAL A 128 -8.94 9.99 16.38
C VAL A 128 -8.11 9.02 15.55
N CYS A 129 -6.80 9.17 15.59
CA CYS A 129 -5.89 8.24 14.94
C CYS A 129 -6.05 6.83 15.55
N ASP A 130 -6.08 5.81 14.70
CA ASP A 130 -6.31 4.42 15.13
C ASP A 130 -5.31 3.95 16.19
N TRP A 131 -4.05 4.37 16.11
CA TRP A 131 -3.04 4.05 17.12
C TRP A 131 -3.37 4.63 18.51
N VAL A 132 -3.84 5.88 18.56
CA VAL A 132 -4.24 6.53 19.83
C VAL A 132 -5.49 5.85 20.40
N LEU A 133 -6.43 5.47 19.52
CA LEU A 133 -7.62 4.72 19.91
C LEU A 133 -7.25 3.35 20.46
N ALA A 134 -6.33 2.61 19.81
CA ALA A 134 -5.86 1.30 20.24
C ALA A 134 -5.30 1.33 21.67
N LYS A 135 -4.44 2.31 21.96
CA LYS A 135 -3.79 2.48 23.26
C LYS A 135 -4.78 2.78 24.38
N SER A 136 -5.78 3.63 24.11
CA SER A 136 -6.78 4.06 25.09
C SER A 136 -8.01 3.14 25.16
N LEU A 137 -8.15 2.17 24.26
CA LEU A 137 -9.35 1.33 24.13
C LEU A 137 -9.70 0.60 25.43
N ASN A 138 -8.69 0.17 26.19
CA ASN A 138 -8.88 -0.52 27.47
C ASN A 138 -9.42 0.41 28.56
N ASP A 139 -9.02 1.67 28.54
CA ASP A 139 -9.38 2.67 29.57
C ASP A 139 -10.74 3.34 29.29
N LEU A 140 -11.29 3.19 28.07
CA LEU A 140 -12.60 3.76 27.76
C LEU A 140 -13.72 3.11 28.60
N THR A 141 -14.44 3.96 29.34
CA THR A 141 -15.62 3.63 30.15
C THR A 141 -16.78 4.56 29.79
N LEU A 142 -18.01 4.17 30.14
CA LEU A 142 -19.15 5.07 30.08
C LEU A 142 -19.23 5.89 31.38
N PRO A 143 -19.59 7.18 31.32
CA PRO A 143 -19.70 8.01 32.52
C PRO A 143 -20.64 7.41 33.56
N ASP A 144 -20.22 7.46 34.82
CA ASP A 144 -21.02 7.01 35.95
C ASP A 144 -21.29 8.12 36.96
N LYS A 145 -22.40 8.03 37.69
CA LYS A 145 -22.74 9.01 38.73
C LYS A 145 -21.72 9.04 39.87
N SER A 146 -21.00 7.93 40.08
CA SER A 146 -19.93 7.81 41.06
C SER A 146 -18.71 8.69 40.76
N GLU A 147 -18.54 9.13 39.51
CA GLU A 147 -17.44 9.98 39.08
C GLU A 147 -17.65 11.47 39.45
N GLY A 148 -18.81 11.82 40.03
CA GLY A 148 -19.11 13.18 40.50
C GLY A 148 -19.85 14.07 39.50
N PHE A 149 -20.46 13.49 38.45
CA PHE A 149 -21.29 14.24 37.50
C PHE A 149 -22.68 14.58 38.08
N ASP A 150 -23.08 15.85 38.00
CA ASP A 150 -24.40 16.33 38.48
C ASP A 150 -25.57 15.64 37.76
N THR A 151 -25.48 15.43 36.44
CA THR A 151 -26.50 14.72 35.66
C THR A 151 -25.87 14.07 34.43
N VAL A 152 -26.10 12.76 34.26
CA VAL A 152 -25.70 11.99 33.07
C VAL A 152 -26.95 11.70 32.25
N THR A 153 -27.09 12.35 31.09
CA THR A 153 -28.21 12.17 30.17
C THR A 153 -27.76 11.38 28.94
N TYR A 154 -28.46 10.29 28.63
CA TYR A 154 -28.22 9.51 27.42
C TYR A 154 -29.22 9.93 26.34
N SER A 155 -28.78 10.69 25.35
CA SER A 155 -29.67 11.37 24.39
C SER A 155 -30.45 10.45 23.44
N TRP A 156 -29.94 9.25 23.13
CA TRP A 156 -30.48 8.37 22.08
C TRP A 156 -30.96 7.01 22.57
N SER A 157 -30.55 6.57 23.75
CA SER A 157 -30.92 5.25 24.29
C SER A 157 -30.81 5.22 25.80
N SER A 158 -31.50 4.28 26.43
CA SER A 158 -31.37 4.06 27.87
C SER A 158 -29.98 3.53 28.23
N ARG A 159 -29.57 3.74 29.49
CA ARG A 159 -28.25 3.31 30.00
C ARG A 159 -27.94 1.83 29.75
N GLY A 160 -28.90 0.93 29.96
CA GLY A 160 -28.68 -0.51 29.73
C GLY A 160 -28.34 -0.83 28.26
N LYS A 161 -29.03 -0.22 27.30
CA LYS A 161 -28.72 -0.39 25.87
C LYS A 161 -27.38 0.27 25.51
N ALA A 162 -27.08 1.42 26.13
CA ALA A 162 -25.81 2.11 26.02
C ALA A 162 -24.62 1.22 26.40
N GLU A 163 -24.72 0.57 27.56
CA GLU A 163 -23.67 -0.32 28.08
C GLU A 163 -23.46 -1.55 27.20
N THR A 164 -24.52 -2.21 26.75
CA THR A 164 -24.40 -3.41 25.89
C THR A 164 -23.73 -3.07 24.56
N TYR A 165 -24.20 -2.04 23.86
CA TYR A 165 -23.59 -1.62 22.61
C TYR A 165 -22.14 -1.19 22.79
N PHE A 166 -21.83 -0.44 23.86
CA PHE A 166 -20.47 0.02 24.10
C PHE A 166 -19.51 -1.15 24.35
N LYS A 167 -19.95 -2.19 25.07
CA LYS A 167 -19.19 -3.43 25.26
C LYS A 167 -18.97 -4.17 23.94
N GLU A 168 -20.01 -4.32 23.13
CA GLU A 168 -19.92 -4.97 21.81
C GLU A 168 -19.00 -4.19 20.87
N TRP A 169 -19.14 -2.87 20.82
CA TRP A 169 -18.28 -1.99 20.04
C TRP A 169 -16.82 -2.07 20.50
N LYS A 170 -16.56 -2.04 21.82
CA LYS A 170 -15.22 -2.20 22.38
C LYS A 170 -14.62 -3.56 22.02
N LEU A 171 -15.43 -4.63 22.06
CA LEU A 171 -15.01 -5.97 21.65
C LEU A 171 -14.71 -6.06 20.14
N MET A 172 -15.58 -5.51 19.29
CA MET A 172 -15.35 -5.42 17.85
C MET A 172 -14.05 -4.67 17.56
N LYS A 173 -13.84 -3.52 18.20
CA LYS A 173 -12.60 -2.75 18.04
C LYS A 173 -11.38 -3.52 18.53
N LYS A 174 -11.46 -4.24 19.65
CA LYS A 174 -10.36 -5.11 20.11
C LYS A 174 -10.02 -6.21 19.11
N LEU A 175 -11.01 -6.78 18.42
CA LEU A 175 -10.79 -7.82 17.41
C LEU A 175 -10.16 -7.27 16.12
N THR A 176 -10.53 -6.06 15.69
CA THR A 176 -10.07 -5.49 14.42
C THR A 176 -8.80 -4.65 14.56
N THR A 177 -8.44 -4.22 15.77
CA THR A 177 -7.29 -3.32 15.98
C THR A 177 -6.00 -4.12 16.06
N ARG A 178 -4.97 -3.65 15.36
CA ARG A 178 -3.62 -4.24 15.43
C ARG A 178 -3.03 -4.05 16.83
N VAL A 179 -2.46 -5.12 17.39
CA VAL A 179 -1.76 -5.06 18.67
C VAL A 179 -0.33 -4.58 18.43
N ASP A 180 -0.06 -3.31 18.73
CA ASP A 180 1.25 -2.69 18.49
C ASP A 180 2.20 -2.81 19.70
N ASP A 181 1.65 -2.84 20.92
CA ASP A 181 2.43 -2.82 22.17
C ASP A 181 2.77 -4.24 22.68
N LEU A 182 3.06 -5.18 21.78
CA LEU A 182 3.48 -6.53 22.19
C LEU A 182 4.92 -6.48 22.71
N ALA A 183 5.08 -6.41 24.03
CA ALA A 183 6.38 -6.53 24.65
C ALA A 183 6.89 -7.98 24.53
N VAL A 184 8.13 -8.12 24.09
CA VAL A 184 8.78 -9.41 24.00
C VAL A 184 9.02 -9.94 25.42
N GLY A 185 8.49 -11.14 25.71
CA GLY A 185 8.51 -11.72 27.05
C GLY A 185 9.92 -11.95 27.59
N GLU A 186 10.03 -12.01 28.92
CA GLU A 186 11.31 -12.21 29.63
C GLU A 186 12.04 -13.46 29.17
N TRP A 187 11.32 -14.57 28.97
CA TRP A 187 11.87 -15.81 28.42
C TRP A 187 12.63 -15.61 27.10
N PHE A 188 12.09 -14.81 26.18
CA PHE A 188 12.74 -14.55 24.90
C PHE A 188 13.97 -13.66 25.09
N ASN A 189 13.91 -12.65 25.96
CA ASN A 189 15.07 -11.81 26.25
C ASN A 189 16.22 -12.63 26.85
N THR A 190 15.91 -13.55 27.77
CA THR A 190 16.88 -14.50 28.33
C THR A 190 17.50 -15.37 27.23
N ARG A 191 16.66 -15.96 26.36
CA ARG A 191 17.15 -16.79 25.25
C ARG A 191 18.00 -15.98 24.26
N LEU A 192 17.56 -14.78 23.90
CA LEU A 192 18.26 -13.86 23.02
C LEU A 192 19.64 -13.48 23.58
N ASN A 193 19.72 -13.20 24.88
CA ASN A 193 20.99 -12.86 25.54
C ASN A 193 21.95 -14.05 25.56
N SER A 194 21.47 -15.25 25.91
CA SER A 194 22.29 -16.48 25.85
C SER A 194 22.82 -16.72 24.43
N TRP A 195 22.00 -16.49 23.39
CA TRP A 195 22.43 -16.62 22.01
C TRP A 195 23.47 -15.58 21.61
N LYS A 196 23.31 -14.32 22.04
CA LYS A 196 24.29 -13.25 21.81
C LYS A 196 25.65 -13.56 22.44
N GLU A 197 25.67 -14.15 23.63
CA GLU A 197 26.89 -14.59 24.30
C GLU A 197 27.61 -15.69 23.51
N VAL A 198 26.88 -16.72 23.10
CA VAL A 198 27.41 -17.80 22.25
C VAL A 198 27.97 -17.23 20.94
N LEU A 199 27.20 -16.36 20.27
CA LEU A 199 27.63 -15.71 19.02
C LEU A 199 28.90 -14.86 19.21
N SER A 200 28.98 -14.12 20.32
CA SER A 200 30.16 -13.34 20.67
C SER A 200 31.39 -14.23 20.86
N SER A 201 31.23 -15.35 21.57
CA SER A 201 32.31 -16.32 21.79
C SER A 201 32.84 -16.91 20.48
N TRP A 202 31.96 -17.20 19.51
CA TRP A 202 32.34 -17.71 18.19
C TRP A 202 33.05 -16.64 17.36
N ARG A 203 32.55 -15.40 17.37
CA ARG A 203 33.20 -14.27 16.69
C ARG A 203 34.60 -14.01 17.25
N GLN A 204 34.77 -14.11 18.57
CA GLN A 204 36.07 -13.98 19.21
C GLN A 204 37.04 -15.09 18.76
N LYS A 205 36.60 -16.36 18.81
CA LYS A 205 37.40 -17.49 18.30
C LYS A 205 37.77 -17.32 16.83
N GLN A 206 36.81 -16.90 16.00
CA GLN A 206 37.06 -16.63 14.58
C GLN A 206 38.04 -15.48 14.39
N SER A 207 37.94 -14.40 15.17
CA SER A 207 38.89 -13.28 15.12
C SER A 207 40.30 -13.71 15.51
N ILE A 208 40.43 -14.54 16.56
CA ILE A 208 41.72 -15.11 16.97
C ILE A 208 42.29 -16.00 15.86
N TRP A 209 41.48 -16.86 15.25
CA TRP A 209 41.90 -17.70 14.13
C TRP A 209 42.36 -16.87 12.92
N LYS A 210 41.61 -15.82 12.55
CA LYS A 210 42.00 -14.90 11.46
C LYS A 210 43.29 -14.13 11.78
N ALA A 211 43.48 -13.71 13.03
CA ALA A 211 44.69 -13.02 13.47
C ALA A 211 45.90 -13.98 13.60
N GLY A 212 45.65 -15.23 14.01
CA GLY A 212 46.62 -16.31 14.16
C GLY A 212 47.01 -16.98 12.84
N GLY A 213 46.23 -16.80 11.77
CA GLY A 213 46.55 -17.25 10.41
C GLY A 213 47.85 -16.68 9.82
N ASN A 214 48.48 -15.71 10.50
CA ASN A 214 49.78 -15.16 10.14
C ASN A 214 50.92 -15.44 11.14
N LYS A 215 50.69 -16.28 12.17
CA LYS A 215 51.73 -16.70 13.10
C LYS A 215 51.56 -18.17 13.50
N LYS A 216 52.08 -19.07 12.66
CA LYS A 216 52.63 -20.32 13.18
C LYS A 216 53.88 -19.97 14.01
N ASP A 217 53.97 -20.63 15.15
CA ASP A 217 55.11 -20.72 16.08
C ASP A 217 55.35 -19.54 17.03
N LYS A 218 54.57 -19.52 18.12
CA LYS A 218 55.16 -19.57 19.47
C LYS A 218 54.18 -20.15 20.48
N GLU A 219 54.63 -21.25 21.07
CA GLU A 219 53.99 -22.14 22.04
C GLU A 219 53.81 -21.48 23.43
N GLU A 220 52.58 -21.63 23.97
CA GLU A 220 52.11 -21.71 25.37
C GLU A 220 52.37 -20.59 26.42
N PRO A 221 51.51 -20.43 27.47
CA PRO A 221 50.89 -21.49 28.28
C PRO A 221 49.35 -21.49 28.39
N GLU A 222 48.79 -22.69 28.58
CA GLU A 222 47.49 -22.92 29.22
C GLU A 222 47.38 -22.17 30.55
N PRO A 223 46.31 -21.38 30.78
CA PRO A 223 45.80 -21.17 32.10
C PRO A 223 44.76 -22.26 32.42
N GLU A 224 45.10 -23.08 33.40
CA GLU A 224 44.25 -24.00 34.14
C GLU A 224 42.85 -23.40 34.34
N VAL A 225 41.83 -24.07 33.82
CA VAL A 225 40.44 -23.81 34.21
C VAL A 225 40.25 -24.51 35.56
N PRO A 226 40.00 -23.79 36.67
CA PRO A 226 39.65 -24.43 37.92
C PRO A 226 38.32 -25.16 37.73
N GLU A 227 38.37 -26.49 37.85
CA GLU A 227 37.21 -27.34 38.12
C GLU A 227 36.54 -26.82 39.40
N VAL A 228 35.37 -26.19 39.26
CA VAL A 228 34.51 -25.92 40.41
C VAL A 228 33.62 -27.15 40.59
N PRO A 229 33.69 -27.82 41.75
CA PRO A 229 33.07 -29.11 41.98
C PRO A 229 31.55 -28.99 42.07
N ILE A 230 30.86 -29.85 41.32
CA ILE A 230 29.47 -30.20 41.58
C ILE A 230 29.48 -31.17 42.76
N SER A 231 29.29 -30.65 43.98
CA SER A 231 28.94 -31.45 45.16
C SER A 231 27.84 -30.73 45.97
N GLU A 232 26.61 -31.12 45.67
CA GLU A 232 25.64 -31.65 46.63
C GLU A 232 25.47 -30.93 47.99
N ALA A 233 24.36 -30.20 48.14
CA ALA A 233 23.69 -30.00 49.43
C ALA A 233 22.18 -29.74 49.24
N THR A 234 21.41 -30.82 49.45
CA THR A 234 20.12 -30.85 50.16
C THR A 234 18.95 -29.98 49.68
N VAL A 235 17.98 -30.62 49.02
CA VAL A 235 16.57 -30.56 49.44
C VAL A 235 16.04 -31.98 49.48
N GLU A 236 15.82 -32.46 50.70
CA GLU A 236 15.11 -33.69 51.04
C GLU A 236 13.60 -33.39 51.06
N GLU A 237 12.82 -34.35 50.54
CA GLU A 237 11.39 -34.60 50.78
C GLU A 237 10.33 -33.61 50.24
N VAL A 238 9.55 -34.04 49.24
CA VAL A 238 8.23 -34.70 49.37
C VAL A 238 7.76 -35.22 47.99
N GLN A 239 7.04 -36.34 48.02
CA GLN A 239 6.72 -37.33 46.98
C GLN A 239 5.86 -36.84 45.78
N PRO A 240 5.93 -37.55 44.62
CA PRO A 240 4.98 -37.43 43.52
C PRO A 240 3.81 -38.42 43.66
N THR A 241 2.58 -37.95 43.41
CA THR A 241 1.42 -38.81 43.16
C THR A 241 1.13 -38.92 41.66
N GLU A 242 1.36 -40.13 41.16
CA GLU A 242 0.52 -40.93 40.25
C GLU A 242 -0.07 -40.36 38.93
N GLU A 243 0.38 -41.02 37.85
CA GLU A 243 -0.40 -41.70 36.78
C GLU A 243 -0.79 -41.01 35.46
N LYS A 244 -0.35 -41.71 34.38
CA LYS A 244 -0.98 -41.98 33.05
C LYS A 244 -0.96 -40.90 31.96
N ASP A 245 -0.18 -41.07 30.90
CA ASP A 245 -0.36 -41.93 29.69
C ASP A 245 -1.08 -41.20 28.55
N GLU A 246 -0.34 -40.74 27.52
CA GLU A 246 -0.25 -41.38 26.19
C GLU A 246 0.45 -40.46 25.14
N PRO A 247 1.14 -41.04 24.13
CA PRO A 247 1.96 -40.33 23.15
C PRO A 247 1.25 -40.09 21.80
N MET A 248 1.63 -39.04 21.06
CA MET A 248 1.32 -38.95 19.63
C MET A 248 2.60 -38.73 18.81
N THR A 249 2.90 -39.76 18.02
CA THR A 249 3.96 -39.83 17.02
C THR A 249 3.42 -39.39 15.66
N THR A 250 4.16 -38.56 14.95
CA THR A 250 4.28 -38.53 13.48
C THR A 250 5.63 -37.86 13.22
N GLY A 251 6.68 -38.52 12.73
CA GLY A 251 6.69 -39.41 11.58
C GLY A 251 7.22 -38.65 10.36
N VAL A 252 8.42 -38.06 10.47
CA VAL A 252 9.25 -37.67 9.32
C VAL A 252 10.63 -38.25 9.59
N ALA A 253 11.12 -39.06 8.64
CA ALA A 253 12.39 -39.76 8.75
C ALA A 253 13.56 -38.76 8.73
N ASP A 254 14.18 -38.55 9.89
CA ASP A 254 15.32 -37.66 10.09
C ASP A 254 16.67 -38.28 9.69
N GLU A 255 16.71 -39.46 9.05
CA GLU A 255 17.97 -40.20 8.83
C GLU A 255 18.65 -39.99 7.47
N ASP A 256 18.08 -39.20 6.55
CA ASP A 256 18.65 -38.98 5.20
C ASP A 256 18.93 -37.51 4.83
N LEU A 257 18.92 -36.58 5.79
CA LEU A 257 19.43 -35.21 5.58
C LEU A 257 20.88 -35.13 6.08
N ASP A 258 21.83 -35.42 5.19
CA ASP A 258 23.26 -35.21 5.45
C ASP A 258 23.58 -33.70 5.47
N VAL A 259 23.34 -33.09 6.63
CA VAL A 259 23.69 -31.69 6.95
C VAL A 259 25.20 -31.45 6.87
N PHE A 260 26.03 -32.50 6.91
CA PHE A 260 27.49 -32.41 6.84
C PHE A 260 28.06 -32.59 5.42
N GLY A 261 27.22 -32.94 4.44
CA GLY A 261 27.59 -33.10 3.03
C GLY A 261 27.66 -31.79 2.23
N VAL A 262 27.23 -30.67 2.81
CA VAL A 262 27.33 -29.34 2.18
C VAL A 262 28.76 -28.83 2.36
N ALA A 263 29.57 -28.94 1.31
CA ALA A 263 31.00 -28.65 1.32
C ALA A 263 31.38 -27.20 1.68
N ASP A 264 30.45 -26.24 1.58
CA ASP A 264 30.65 -24.87 2.10
C ASP A 264 29.31 -24.18 2.39
N VAL A 265 29.03 -23.87 3.66
CA VAL A 265 27.83 -23.14 4.11
C VAL A 265 28.01 -21.62 3.99
N LEU A 266 29.22 -21.15 3.63
CA LEU A 266 29.57 -19.72 3.47
C LEU A 266 29.86 -19.32 2.01
N ASP A 267 29.65 -20.20 1.02
CA ASP A 267 29.70 -19.83 -0.40
C ASP A 267 28.45 -19.02 -0.79
N VAL A 268 28.43 -17.76 -0.35
CA VAL A 268 27.53 -16.73 -0.86
C VAL A 268 28.12 -16.33 -2.22
N GLY A 269 27.82 -17.15 -3.23
CA GLY A 269 28.40 -17.13 -4.56
C GLY A 269 28.83 -15.73 -5.04
N ASN A 270 30.12 -15.60 -5.28
CA ASN A 270 30.82 -14.60 -6.08
C ASN A 270 30.03 -13.30 -6.38
N GLY A 271 29.67 -12.56 -5.32
CA GLY A 271 29.22 -11.18 -5.44
C GLY A 271 30.44 -10.28 -5.56
N GLU A 272 30.81 -9.93 -6.79
CA GLU A 272 31.69 -8.78 -7.02
C GLU A 272 31.05 -7.50 -6.46
N PRO A 273 31.84 -6.57 -5.89
CA PRO A 273 31.34 -5.30 -5.36
C PRO A 273 30.76 -4.36 -6.42
#